data_AF-A0A1M7V1D1-F1
#
_entry.id   AF-A0A1M7V1D1-F1
#
_cell.length_a   1.000
_cell.length_b   1.000
_cell.length_c   1.000
_cell.angle_alpha   90.00
_cell.angle_beta   90.00
_cell.angle_gamma   90.00
#
_symmetry.space_group_name_H-M   'P 1'
#
loop_
_entity.id
_entity.type
_entity.pdbx_description
1 polymer ?
#
loop_
_entity_poly.entity_id
_entity_poly.type
_entity_poly.pdbx_seq_one_letter_code
_entity_poly.pdbx_strand_id
1 'polypeptide(L)'
;MTARATSAARVRADACPGALQTHAAADGALARVRVPGGLLTGGQLRSLAAAARDLGDGALELTSRGNVQLRGLAAGAEAELGDRLAAAGLLPSATHERVRNVLASALTGRAGGHVDVRPWVRALDAAVCADPALAALPGRYLATLDDGRGDVAGLGG
;
A
#
# COMPACT_ATOMS: atom_id res chain seq x y z
N MET A 1 -44.13 -2.09 20.14
CA MET A 1 -43.25 -3.28 20.05
C MET A 1 -42.78 -3.40 18.61
N THR A 2 -41.64 -2.79 18.27
CA THR A 2 -41.05 -2.86 16.94
C THR A 2 -39.56 -3.15 17.11
N ALA A 3 -39.19 -4.40 16.85
CA ALA A 3 -37.82 -4.89 16.96
C ALA A 3 -36.97 -4.24 15.87
N ARG A 4 -35.93 -3.52 16.30
CA ARG A 4 -34.93 -2.89 15.43
C ARG A 4 -34.00 -4.00 14.94
N ALA A 5 -34.04 -4.31 13.66
CA ALA A 5 -33.13 -5.26 13.05
C ALA A 5 -31.69 -4.75 13.20
N THR A 6 -30.91 -5.42 14.05
CA THR A 6 -29.46 -5.25 14.15
C THR A 6 -28.85 -5.73 12.85
N SER A 7 -28.40 -4.79 12.02
CA SER A 7 -27.56 -5.10 10.86
C SER A 7 -26.31 -5.78 11.36
N ALA A 8 -26.25 -7.11 11.21
CA ALA A 8 -25.05 -7.88 11.47
C ALA A 8 -23.93 -7.30 10.59
N ALA A 9 -22.96 -6.65 11.23
CA ALA A 9 -21.76 -6.19 10.56
C ALA A 9 -21.14 -7.42 9.89
N ARG A 10 -21.21 -7.47 8.56
CA ARG A 10 -20.48 -8.46 7.78
C ARG A 10 -19.01 -8.22 8.06
N VAL A 11 -18.43 -9.00 8.96
CA VAL A 11 -16.98 -9.18 9.13
C VAL A 11 -16.51 -9.91 7.87
N ARG A 12 -16.50 -9.19 6.75
CA ARG A 12 -15.69 -9.58 5.60
C ARG A 12 -14.29 -9.16 6.02
N ALA A 13 -13.45 -10.13 6.37
CA ALA A 13 -12.02 -9.88 6.50
C ALA A 13 -11.60 -9.04 5.29
N ASP A 14 -10.96 -7.89 5.53
CA ASP A 14 -10.54 -6.97 4.48
C ASP A 14 -9.61 -7.73 3.52
N ALA A 15 -10.21 -8.25 2.45
CA ALA A 15 -9.56 -8.93 1.34
C ALA A 15 -9.02 -7.86 0.39
N CYS A 16 -8.16 -6.99 0.92
CA CYS A 16 -7.35 -6.11 0.10
C CYS A 16 -6.18 -6.94 -0.43
N PRO A 17 -5.95 -6.95 -1.76
CA PRO A 17 -4.81 -7.63 -2.34
C PRO A 17 -3.54 -7.09 -1.74
N GLY A 18 -2.76 -8.00 -1.18
CA GLY A 18 -1.44 -7.74 -0.66
C GLY A 18 -0.37 -8.29 -1.59
N ALA A 19 0.88 -7.89 -1.38
CA ALA A 19 2.00 -8.46 -2.12
C ALA A 19 2.18 -9.97 -1.88
N LEU A 20 1.78 -10.46 -0.69
CA LEU A 20 1.88 -11.86 -0.29
C LEU A 20 0.55 -12.62 -0.39
N GLN A 21 -0.55 -11.91 -0.63
CA GLN A 21 -1.88 -12.47 -0.83
C GLN A 21 -2.49 -11.82 -2.07
N THR A 22 -2.07 -12.35 -3.21
CA THR A 22 -2.52 -11.90 -4.51
C THR A 22 -4.00 -12.23 -4.71
N HIS A 23 -4.68 -11.40 -5.49
CA HIS A 23 -6.04 -11.71 -5.91
C HIS A 23 -6.01 -12.31 -7.30
N ALA A 24 -6.75 -13.41 -7.49
CA ALA A 24 -6.98 -13.96 -8.81
C ALA A 24 -7.74 -12.94 -9.68
N ALA A 25 -7.14 -12.57 -10.81
CA ALA A 25 -7.76 -11.79 -11.87
C ALA A 25 -7.75 -12.61 -13.18
N ALA A 26 -8.50 -12.16 -14.18
CA ALA A 26 -8.70 -12.90 -15.44
C ALA A 26 -7.40 -13.03 -16.27
N ASP A 27 -6.44 -12.14 -16.01
CA ASP A 27 -5.13 -12.04 -16.65
C ASP A 27 -4.02 -12.72 -15.84
N GLY A 28 -4.27 -13.13 -14.59
CA GLY A 28 -3.28 -13.68 -13.66
C GLY A 28 -3.46 -13.11 -12.26
N ALA A 29 -2.51 -13.37 -11.36
CA ALA A 29 -2.58 -12.80 -10.01
C ALA A 29 -2.27 -11.28 -10.02
N LEU A 30 -2.95 -10.52 -9.17
CA LEU A 30 -2.69 -9.09 -8.90
C LEU A 30 -1.97 -8.94 -7.56
N ALA A 31 -0.80 -8.31 -7.56
CA ALA A 31 -0.11 -7.88 -6.34
C ALA A 31 -0.14 -6.36 -6.21
N ARG A 32 -0.47 -5.87 -5.01
CA ARG A 32 -0.34 -4.45 -4.67
C ARG A 32 0.82 -4.26 -3.71
N VAL A 33 1.73 -3.37 -4.09
CA VAL A 33 2.89 -2.99 -3.29
C VAL A 33 2.59 -1.66 -2.61
N ARG A 34 2.64 -1.67 -1.27
CA ARG A 34 2.47 -0.48 -0.46
C ARG A 34 3.71 0.41 -0.55
N VAL A 35 3.49 1.72 -0.71
CA VAL A 35 4.52 2.75 -0.83
C VAL A 35 4.12 3.93 0.06
N PRO A 36 4.57 3.94 1.33
CA PRO A 36 4.25 5.02 2.26
C PRO A 36 4.60 6.40 1.71
N GLY A 37 3.60 7.28 1.64
CA GLY A 37 3.70 8.62 1.08
C GLY A 37 4.02 8.68 -0.42
N GLY A 38 3.91 7.56 -1.16
CA GLY A 38 4.32 7.47 -2.56
C GLY A 38 5.83 7.62 -2.79
N LEU A 39 6.65 7.40 -1.75
CA LEU A 39 8.10 7.60 -1.79
C LEU A 39 8.81 6.30 -2.22
N LEU A 40 9.33 6.27 -3.45
CA LEU A 40 10.20 5.22 -3.96
C LEU A 40 11.61 5.73 -4.23
N THR A 41 12.60 4.93 -3.88
CA THR A 41 13.97 5.10 -4.38
C THR A 41 14.10 4.58 -5.81
N GLY A 42 15.11 5.06 -6.54
CA GLY A 42 15.39 4.54 -7.89
C GLY A 42 15.75 3.05 -7.89
N GLY A 43 16.36 2.54 -6.81
CA GLY A 43 16.64 1.10 -6.65
C GLY A 43 15.35 0.29 -6.53
N GLN A 44 14.43 0.71 -5.66
CA GLN A 44 13.12 0.08 -5.48
C GLN A 44 12.31 0.07 -6.77
N LEU A 45 12.28 1.18 -7.51
CA LEU A 45 11.56 1.25 -8.79
C LEU A 45 12.14 0.27 -9.83
N ARG A 46 13.48 0.13 -9.88
CA ARG A 46 14.12 -0.87 -10.76
C ARG A 46 13.78 -2.30 -10.36
N SER A 47 13.76 -2.60 -9.06
CA SER A 47 13.36 -3.93 -8.56
C SER A 47 11.91 -4.25 -8.93
N LEU A 48 11.00 -3.28 -8.78
CA LEU A 48 9.60 -3.42 -9.21
C LEU A 48 9.48 -3.65 -10.73
N ALA A 49 10.21 -2.88 -11.53
CA ALA A 49 10.18 -3.02 -12.99
C ALA A 49 10.77 -4.34 -13.48
N ALA A 50 11.79 -4.88 -12.79
CA ALA A 50 12.29 -6.23 -13.05
C ALA A 50 11.25 -7.28 -12.68
N ALA A 51 10.67 -7.22 -11.48
CA ALA A 51 9.63 -8.14 -11.05
C ALA A 51 8.41 -8.14 -11.99
N ALA A 52 7.96 -6.99 -12.46
CA ALA A 52 6.85 -6.90 -13.41
C ALA A 52 7.16 -7.60 -14.73
N ARG A 53 8.37 -7.44 -15.27
CA ARG A 53 8.80 -8.08 -16.53
C ARG A 53 9.00 -9.59 -16.40
N ASP A 54 9.55 -10.03 -15.27
CA ASP A 54 9.95 -11.42 -15.09
C ASP A 54 8.78 -12.29 -14.61
N LEU A 55 7.85 -11.72 -13.83
CA LEU A 55 6.82 -12.45 -13.10
C LEU A 55 5.40 -12.15 -13.56
N GLY A 56 5.18 -11.04 -14.27
CA GLY A 56 3.87 -10.55 -14.69
C GLY A 56 3.82 -10.11 -16.15
N ASP A 57 2.96 -9.15 -16.45
CA ASP A 57 2.74 -8.61 -17.80
C ASP A 57 3.72 -7.51 -18.23
N GLY A 58 4.72 -7.19 -17.40
CA GLY A 58 5.70 -6.14 -17.64
C GLY A 58 5.28 -4.74 -17.24
N ALA A 59 4.02 -4.52 -16.83
CA ALA A 59 3.51 -3.20 -16.45
C ALA A 59 3.62 -2.92 -14.95
N LEU A 60 3.83 -1.65 -14.62
CA LEU A 60 3.62 -1.10 -13.29
C LEU A 60 2.51 -0.07 -13.35
N GLU A 61 1.49 -0.23 -12.52
CA GLU A 61 0.36 0.69 -12.45
C GLU A 61 0.39 1.47 -11.13
N LEU A 62 0.23 2.80 -11.21
CA LEU A 62 0.02 3.65 -10.04
C LEU A 62 -1.44 3.58 -9.60
N THR A 63 -1.66 3.47 -8.29
CA THR A 63 -3.01 3.51 -7.71
C THR A 63 -3.37 4.95 -7.32
N SER A 64 -4.68 5.21 -7.16
CA SER A 64 -5.19 6.51 -6.65
C SER A 64 -4.72 6.86 -5.24
N ARG A 65 -4.08 5.93 -4.53
CA ARG A 65 -3.56 6.13 -3.16
C ARG A 65 -2.03 6.12 -3.08
N GLY A 66 -1.34 6.33 -4.21
CA GLY A 66 0.12 6.45 -4.26
C GLY A 66 0.89 5.12 -4.14
N ASN A 67 0.19 3.98 -4.13
CA ASN A 67 0.79 2.65 -4.19
C ASN A 67 1.03 2.19 -5.63
N VAL A 68 1.77 1.09 -5.80
CA VAL A 68 2.05 0.44 -7.08
C VAL A 68 1.34 -0.91 -7.15
N GLN A 69 0.93 -1.35 -8.34
CA GLN A 69 0.43 -2.71 -8.56
C GLN A 69 1.06 -3.38 -9.78
N LEU A 70 1.23 -4.70 -9.68
CA LEU A 70 1.70 -5.61 -10.71
C LEU A 70 0.57 -6.56 -11.09
N ARG A 71 0.39 -6.82 -12.38
CA ARG A 71 -0.67 -7.65 -12.95
C ARG A 71 -0.12 -8.81 -13.75
N GLY A 72 -1.01 -9.74 -14.09
CA GLY A 72 -0.68 -10.89 -14.91
C GLY A 72 0.32 -11.84 -14.26
N LEU A 73 0.39 -11.87 -12.92
CA LEU A 73 1.39 -12.69 -12.24
C LEU A 73 1.15 -14.17 -12.56
N ALA A 74 2.21 -14.85 -12.98
CA ALA A 74 2.19 -16.28 -13.24
C ALA A 74 1.85 -17.05 -11.95
N ALA A 75 1.18 -18.20 -12.10
CA ALA A 75 0.86 -19.05 -10.96
C ALA A 75 2.13 -19.50 -10.22
N GLY A 76 2.18 -19.25 -8.90
CA GLY A 76 3.35 -19.59 -8.06
C GLY A 76 4.42 -18.48 -7.99
N ALA A 77 4.22 -17.34 -8.66
CA ALA A 77 5.16 -16.23 -8.62
C ALA A 77 5.14 -15.44 -7.29
N GLU A 78 4.19 -15.72 -6.39
CA GLU A 78 3.98 -14.95 -5.16
C GLU A 78 5.17 -15.00 -4.20
N ALA A 79 5.79 -16.17 -4.06
CA ALA A 79 6.94 -16.36 -3.17
C ALA A 79 8.16 -15.55 -3.67
N GLU A 80 8.50 -15.71 -4.95
CA GLU A 80 9.59 -14.98 -5.60
C GLU A 80 9.35 -13.47 -5.59
N LEU A 81 8.11 -13.03 -5.85
CA LEU A 81 7.75 -11.62 -5.75
C LEU A 81 7.94 -11.11 -4.31
N GLY A 82 7.49 -11.89 -3.31
CA GLY A 82 7.69 -11.59 -1.90
C GLY A 82 9.16 -11.39 -1.56
N ASP A 83 10.03 -12.33 -1.95
CA ASP A 83 11.46 -12.28 -1.68
C ASP A 83 12.13 -11.05 -2.32
N ARG A 84 11.79 -10.72 -3.56
CA ARG A 84 12.28 -9.51 -4.24
C ARG A 84 11.84 -8.24 -3.55
N LEU A 85 10.60 -8.18 -3.09
CA LEU A 85 10.07 -7.02 -2.36
C LEU A 85 10.70 -6.90 -0.98
N ALA A 86 10.95 -8.00 -0.26
CA ALA A 86 11.70 -8.00 1.00
C ALA A 86 13.12 -7.46 0.78
N ALA A 87 13.85 -7.98 -0.21
CA ALA A 87 15.20 -7.55 -0.53
C ALA A 87 15.28 -6.06 -0.92
N ALA A 88 14.22 -5.53 -1.54
CA ALA A 88 14.09 -4.11 -1.89
C ALA A 88 13.59 -3.21 -0.74
N GLY A 89 13.27 -3.78 0.44
CA GLY A 89 12.68 -3.04 1.55
C GLY A 89 11.27 -2.52 1.27
N LEU A 90 10.51 -3.23 0.42
CA LEU A 90 9.13 -2.90 0.03
C LEU A 90 8.08 -3.81 0.70
N LEU A 91 8.51 -4.76 1.52
CA LEU A 91 7.62 -5.48 2.43
C LEU A 91 7.67 -4.83 3.81
N PRO A 92 6.61 -4.13 4.24
CA PRO A 92 6.61 -3.35 5.48
C PRO A 92 6.68 -4.23 6.75
N SER A 93 6.21 -5.47 6.67
CA SER A 93 6.37 -6.45 7.74
C SER A 93 6.27 -7.88 7.17
N ALA A 94 7.10 -8.77 7.68
CA ALA A 94 7.04 -10.21 7.38
C ALA A 94 5.78 -10.88 7.97
N THR A 95 5.18 -10.29 9.00
CA THR A 95 3.99 -10.84 9.67
C THR A 95 2.68 -10.23 9.16
N HIS A 96 2.71 -9.01 8.63
CA HIS A 96 1.51 -8.31 8.14
C HIS A 96 1.85 -7.35 7.00
N GLU A 97 1.76 -7.77 5.74
CA GLU A 97 2.03 -6.87 4.60
C GLU A 97 0.94 -5.80 4.40
N ARG A 98 -0.27 -6.02 4.95
CA ARG A 98 -1.43 -5.12 4.83
C ARG A 98 -1.35 -3.87 5.71
N VAL A 99 -0.17 -3.48 6.18
CA VAL A 99 0.02 -2.27 7.00
C VAL A 99 -0.71 -1.09 6.35
N ARG A 100 -1.34 -0.25 7.17
CA ARG A 100 -2.25 0.77 6.66
C ARG A 100 -1.57 1.82 5.79
N ASN A 101 -2.29 2.30 4.78
CA ASN A 101 -1.72 3.24 3.83
C ASN A 101 -1.48 4.61 4.47
N VAL A 102 -0.33 5.20 4.16
CA VAL A 102 -0.01 6.59 4.47
C VAL A 102 0.13 7.32 3.15
N LEU A 103 -0.64 8.38 2.95
CA LEU A 103 -0.60 9.22 1.76
C LEU A 103 -0.09 10.61 2.16
N ALA A 104 0.69 11.23 1.29
CA ALA A 104 1.27 12.54 1.54
C ALA A 104 1.17 13.43 0.28
N SER A 105 1.25 14.75 0.47
CA SER A 105 1.33 15.70 -0.64
C SER A 105 2.44 15.32 -1.62
N ALA A 106 2.11 15.21 -2.91
CA ALA A 106 2.97 14.53 -3.89
C ALA A 106 4.33 15.22 -4.09
N LEU A 107 4.38 16.54 -3.89
CA LEU A 107 5.57 17.37 -4.08
C LEU A 107 6.20 17.83 -2.75
N THR A 108 5.84 17.21 -1.62
CA THR A 108 6.35 17.62 -0.31
C THR A 108 7.89 17.59 -0.26
N GLY A 109 8.47 18.68 0.25
CA GLY A 109 9.91 18.87 0.35
C GLY A 109 10.67 18.93 -0.99
N ARG A 110 9.97 19.16 -2.11
CA ARG A 110 10.58 19.29 -3.45
C ARG A 110 10.27 20.63 -4.11
N ALA A 111 9.00 20.99 -4.19
CA ALA A 111 8.56 22.22 -4.82
C ALA A 111 7.26 22.62 -4.16
N GLY A 112 7.07 23.88 -3.78
CA GLY A 112 5.91 24.42 -3.04
C GLY A 112 5.72 23.84 -1.62
N GLY A 113 4.54 24.05 -1.04
CA GLY A 113 4.19 23.57 0.30
C GLY A 113 4.82 24.43 1.41
N HIS A 114 4.37 24.20 2.63
CA HIS A 114 4.87 24.92 3.81
C HIS A 114 5.85 24.08 4.63
N VAL A 115 5.83 22.75 4.50
CA VAL A 115 6.67 21.85 5.29
C VAL A 115 7.04 20.58 4.51
N ASP A 116 8.19 19.98 4.81
CA ASP A 116 8.51 18.64 4.33
C ASP A 116 7.93 17.58 5.29
N VAL A 117 6.90 16.86 4.87
CA VAL A 117 6.22 15.84 5.69
C VAL A 117 6.87 14.45 5.57
N ARG A 118 7.87 14.26 4.70
CA ARG A 118 8.52 12.95 4.50
C ARG A 118 9.08 12.33 5.79
N PRO A 119 9.65 13.10 6.75
CA PRO A 119 10.05 12.53 8.05
C PRO A 119 8.87 11.96 8.84
N TRP A 120 7.70 12.61 8.82
CA TRP A 120 6.50 12.14 9.51
C TRP A 120 5.87 10.94 8.82
N VAL A 121 5.89 10.87 7.49
CA VAL A 121 5.49 9.67 6.74
C VAL A 121 6.27 8.46 7.24
N ARG A 122 7.61 8.56 7.31
CA ARG A 122 8.48 7.47 7.77
C ARG A 122 8.24 7.11 9.23
N ALA A 123 8.09 8.10 10.10
CA ALA A 123 7.85 7.87 11.52
C ALA A 123 6.50 7.18 11.78
N LEU A 124 5.44 7.65 11.11
CA LEU A 124 4.11 7.04 11.21
C LEU A 124 4.13 5.62 10.67
N ASP A 125 4.72 5.40 9.49
CA ASP A 125 4.84 4.08 8.90
C ASP A 125 5.55 3.09 9.84
N ALA A 126 6.70 3.48 10.40
CA ALA A 126 7.44 2.66 11.35
C ALA A 126 6.62 2.37 12.61
N ALA A 127 5.89 3.35 13.14
CA ALA A 127 5.05 3.15 14.32
C ALA A 127 3.89 2.17 14.06
N VAL A 128 3.24 2.26 12.89
CA VAL A 128 2.18 1.33 12.51
C VAL A 128 2.74 -0.08 12.31
N CYS A 129 3.95 -0.23 11.74
CA CYS A 129 4.60 -1.53 11.58
C CYS A 129 5.03 -2.15 12.92
N ALA A 130 5.46 -1.32 13.88
CA ALA A 130 5.99 -1.77 15.16
C ALA A 130 4.91 -2.24 16.15
N ASP A 131 3.66 -1.81 16.00
CA ASP A 131 2.55 -2.19 16.87
C ASP A 131 1.63 -3.22 16.20
N PRO A 132 1.68 -4.51 16.63
CA PRO A 132 0.80 -5.55 16.10
C PRO A 132 -0.70 -5.25 16.27
N ALA A 133 -1.10 -4.45 17.27
CA ALA A 133 -2.50 -4.09 17.44
C ALA A 133 -3.00 -3.19 16.30
N LEU A 134 -2.13 -2.36 15.72
CA LEU A 134 -2.46 -1.50 14.58
C LEU A 134 -2.62 -2.30 13.27
N ALA A 135 -2.11 -3.53 13.22
CA ALA A 135 -2.40 -4.45 12.13
C ALA A 135 -3.88 -4.87 12.06
N ALA A 136 -4.67 -4.62 13.12
CA ALA A 136 -6.10 -4.91 13.19
C ALA A 136 -7.03 -3.75 12.75
N LEU A 137 -6.50 -2.58 12.38
CA LEU A 137 -7.29 -1.45 11.87
C LEU A 137 -8.20 -1.84 10.67
N PRO A 138 -9.23 -1.10 10.29
CA PRO A 138 -9.97 -1.41 9.06
C PRO A 138 -9.06 -1.22 7.82
N GLY A 139 -9.21 -2.02 6.78
CA GLY A 139 -8.50 -1.88 5.50
C GLY A 139 -8.85 -0.60 4.74
N ARG A 140 -9.94 0.08 5.14
CA ARG A 140 -10.28 1.44 4.71
C ARG A 140 -9.53 2.55 5.47
N TYR A 141 -8.81 2.23 6.54
CA TYR A 141 -8.01 3.23 7.23
C TYR A 141 -6.94 3.77 6.26
N LEU A 142 -6.88 5.09 6.19
CA LEU A 142 -5.93 5.86 5.43
C LEU A 142 -5.48 7.00 6.35
N ALA A 143 -4.17 7.17 6.50
CA ALA A 143 -3.62 8.39 7.09
C ALA A 143 -3.19 9.33 5.95
N THR A 144 -3.51 10.60 6.07
CA THR A 144 -3.08 11.64 5.13
C THR A 144 -2.16 12.65 5.84
N LEU A 145 -1.08 13.05 5.16
CA LEU A 145 -0.15 14.07 5.63
C LEU A 145 -0.05 15.17 4.57
N ASP A 146 -0.75 16.28 4.81
CA ASP A 146 -0.76 17.44 3.93
C ASP A 146 0.41 18.38 4.28
N ASP A 147 1.11 18.87 3.26
CA ASP A 147 2.23 19.81 3.41
C ASP A 147 1.81 21.29 3.48
N GLY A 148 0.51 21.56 3.57
CA GLY A 148 -0.10 22.89 3.61
C GLY A 148 -0.75 23.32 2.29
N ARG A 149 -0.82 22.44 1.29
CA ARG A 149 -1.39 22.73 -0.03
C ARG A 149 -2.83 22.29 -0.20
N GLY A 150 -3.34 21.44 0.68
CA GLY A 150 -4.68 20.88 0.58
C GLY A 150 -4.86 19.86 -0.55
N ASP A 151 -3.78 19.35 -1.16
CA ASP A 151 -3.85 18.39 -2.27
C ASP A 151 -4.27 16.98 -1.82
N VAL A 152 -4.23 16.71 -0.51
CA VAL A 152 -4.65 15.43 0.06
C VAL A 152 -5.84 15.54 1.03
N ALA A 153 -6.25 16.76 1.39
CA ALA A 153 -7.34 17.03 2.34
C ALA A 153 -8.71 16.45 1.93
N GLY A 154 -8.95 16.29 0.62
CA GLY A 154 -10.22 15.74 0.09
C GLY A 154 -10.28 14.21 -0.02
N LEU A 155 -9.21 13.49 0.33
CA LEU A 155 -9.09 12.05 0.03
C LEU A 155 -9.72 11.12 1.09
N GLY A 156 -10.38 11.68 2.10
CA GLY A 156 -11.16 10.94 3.10
C GLY A 156 -10.33 10.09 4.05
N GLY A 157 -9.09 10.50 4.34
CA GLY A 157 -8.28 9.98 5.43
C GLY A 157 -8.21 10.95 6.60
#